data_AF-A0A0N5BLN3-F1
#
_entry.id   AF-A0A0N5BLN3-F1
#
_cell.length_a   1.000
_cell.length_b   1.000
_cell.length_c   1.000
_cell.angle_alpha   90.00
_cell.angle_beta   90.00
_cell.angle_gamma   90.00
#
_symmetry.space_group_name_H-M   'P 1'
#
loop_
_entity.id
_entity.type
_entity.pdbx_description
1 polymer ?
#
loop_
_entity_poly.entity_id
_entity_poly.type
_entity_poly.pdbx_seq_one_letter_code
_entity_poly.pdbx_strand_id
1 'polypeptide(L)'
;MKFIAIFAVLFLTIPIEVNGTSCDKMAESGYCLNSMYRKVMCTSCAEQCNKRSGDPPCELPTRDSTCSDVATNCASLAYLCTLPPYGTLLATKCKSTCDMC
;
A
#
# COMPACT_ATOMS: atom_id res chain seq x y z
N MET A 1 -17.06 26.54 11.83
CA MET A 1 -18.03 26.60 10.71
C MET A 1 -18.72 25.25 10.63
N LYS A 2 -20.05 25.26 10.62
CA LYS A 2 -20.93 24.14 10.97
C LYS A 2 -21.35 23.45 9.67
N PHE A 3 -20.85 22.25 9.38
CA PHE A 3 -21.23 21.49 8.18
C PHE A 3 -22.13 20.33 8.54
N ILE A 4 -23.28 20.32 7.87
CA ILE A 4 -24.47 19.52 8.11
C ILE A 4 -24.20 18.10 7.61
N ALA A 5 -24.39 17.11 8.47
CA ALA A 5 -24.41 15.70 8.08
C ALA A 5 -25.76 15.39 7.44
N ILE A 6 -25.80 15.17 6.12
CA ILE A 6 -26.96 14.61 5.42
C ILE A 6 -26.56 13.24 4.88
N PHE A 7 -27.12 12.21 5.50
CA PHE A 7 -27.16 10.84 5.01
C PHE A 7 -28.08 10.79 3.78
N ALA A 8 -27.50 10.74 2.58
CA ALA A 8 -28.20 10.34 1.37
C ALA A 8 -27.31 9.35 0.62
N VAL A 9 -27.70 8.08 0.65
CA VAL A 9 -27.04 6.99 -0.07
C VAL A 9 -27.38 7.16 -1.55
N LEU A 10 -26.48 7.78 -2.30
CA LEU A 10 -26.52 7.85 -3.75
C LEU A 10 -25.15 7.39 -4.26
N PHE A 11 -25.08 6.14 -4.75
CA PHE A 11 -23.91 5.55 -5.38
C PHE A 11 -23.65 6.18 -6.76
N LEU A 12 -23.18 7.43 -6.77
CA LEU A 12 -22.62 8.10 -7.94
C LEU A 12 -21.19 8.50 -7.60
N THR A 13 -20.23 7.69 -8.04
CA THR A 13 -18.80 8.00 -8.25
C THR A 13 -18.27 9.24 -7.51
N ILE A 14 -18.33 9.25 -6.18
CA ILE A 14 -17.62 10.26 -5.42
C ILE A 14 -16.17 9.77 -5.40
N PRO A 15 -15.20 10.51 -5.96
CA PRO A 15 -13.81 10.19 -5.68
C PRO A 15 -13.68 10.18 -4.17
N ILE A 16 -13.23 9.06 -3.61
CA ILE A 16 -12.90 8.98 -2.20
C ILE A 16 -11.70 9.91 -2.03
N GLU A 17 -11.96 11.20 -1.78
CA GLU A 17 -10.94 12.17 -1.44
C GLU A 17 -10.50 11.85 -0.01
N VAL A 18 -9.54 10.93 0.11
CA VAL A 18 -8.80 10.72 1.34
C VAL A 18 -7.99 11.98 1.62
N ASN A 19 -8.54 12.83 2.48
CA ASN A 19 -7.90 14.07 2.88
C ASN A 19 -6.65 13.77 3.75
N GLY A 20 -5.63 14.62 3.71
CA GLY A 20 -4.39 14.47 4.47
C GLY A 20 -4.60 14.21 5.96
N THR A 21 -5.56 14.90 6.60
CA THR A 21 -5.92 14.69 8.02
C THR A 21 -6.46 13.28 8.32
N SER A 22 -7.03 12.58 7.31
CA SER A 22 -7.42 11.18 7.45
C SER A 22 -6.22 10.24 7.28
N CYS A 23 -5.30 10.55 6.35
CA CYS A 23 -4.06 9.82 6.17
C CYS A 23 -3.14 9.89 7.39
N ASP A 24 -3.04 11.05 8.05
CA ASP A 24 -2.23 11.21 9.28
C ASP A 24 -2.72 10.24 10.37
N LYS A 25 -4.04 10.20 10.63
CA LYS A 25 -4.66 9.31 11.62
C LYS A 25 -4.48 7.83 11.25
N MET A 26 -4.63 7.48 9.98
CA MET A 26 -4.45 6.09 9.53
C MET A 26 -2.98 5.66 9.67
N ALA A 27 -2.04 6.53 9.30
CA ALA A 27 -0.61 6.29 9.44
C ALA A 27 -0.21 6.13 10.92
N GLU A 28 -0.72 6.99 11.80
CA GLU A 28 -0.56 6.86 13.27
C GLU A 28 -1.13 5.56 13.83
N SER A 29 -2.21 5.06 13.24
CA SER A 29 -2.87 3.82 13.65
C SER A 29 -2.22 2.54 13.10
N GLY A 30 -1.04 2.64 12.46
CA GLY A 30 -0.28 1.49 11.97
C GLY A 30 -0.73 0.92 10.62
N TYR A 31 -1.58 1.63 9.88
CA TYR A 31 -2.10 1.15 8.59
C TYR A 31 -0.99 1.07 7.51
N CYS A 32 0.09 1.83 7.67
CA CYS A 32 1.25 1.80 6.78
C CYS A 32 1.99 0.46 6.77
N LEU A 33 1.88 -0.35 7.82
CA LEU A 33 2.49 -1.69 7.88
C LEU A 33 1.47 -2.82 7.76
N ASN A 34 0.18 -2.51 7.82
CA ASN A 34 -0.87 -3.50 7.73
C ASN A 34 -0.99 -4.02 6.29
N SER A 35 -0.83 -5.33 6.08
CA SER A 35 -0.84 -5.92 4.74
C SER A 35 -2.15 -5.74 3.97
N MET A 36 -3.29 -5.63 4.66
CA MET A 36 -4.59 -5.39 4.04
C MET A 36 -4.70 -3.95 3.53
N TYR A 37 -4.18 -2.99 4.28
CA TYR A 37 -4.30 -1.56 3.96
C TYR A 37 -3.11 -1.00 3.20
N ARG A 38 -1.97 -1.69 3.19
CA ARG A 38 -0.70 -1.22 2.63
C ARG A 38 -0.85 -0.69 1.21
N LYS A 39 -1.56 -1.40 0.34
CA LYS A 39 -1.78 -0.95 -1.04
C LYS A 39 -2.46 0.41 -1.10
N VAL A 40 -3.55 0.57 -0.35
CA VAL A 40 -4.34 1.81 -0.30
C VAL A 40 -3.50 2.92 0.33
N MET A 41 -2.83 2.63 1.43
CA MET A 41 -1.95 3.59 2.11
C MET A 41 -0.82 4.06 1.21
N CYS A 42 -0.16 3.17 0.48
CA CYS A 42 0.91 3.56 -0.44
C CYS A 42 0.41 4.19 -1.74
N THR A 43 -0.86 4.01 -2.10
CA THR A 43 -1.46 4.65 -3.27
C THR A 43 -1.93 6.07 -2.95
N SER A 44 -2.46 6.29 -1.75
CA SER A 44 -3.18 7.52 -1.43
C SER A 44 -2.61 8.31 -0.24
N CYS A 45 -1.79 7.69 0.59
CA CYS A 45 -1.21 8.28 1.81
C CYS A 45 0.32 8.05 1.88
N ALA A 46 0.99 7.94 0.72
CA ALA A 46 2.42 7.61 0.65
C ALA A 46 3.28 8.61 1.41
N GLU A 47 2.95 9.90 1.33
CA GLU A 47 3.68 10.96 2.03
C GLU A 47 3.67 10.74 3.55
N GLN A 48 2.50 10.43 4.13
CA GLN A 48 2.35 10.19 5.56
C GLN A 48 3.06 8.92 6.00
N CYS A 49 2.97 7.85 5.20
CA CYS A 49 3.70 6.60 5.50
C CYS A 49 5.22 6.77 5.37
N ASN A 50 5.71 7.47 4.35
CA ASN A 50 7.14 7.68 4.11
C ASN A 50 7.78 8.64 5.13
N LYS A 51 6.99 9.50 5.79
CA LYS A 51 7.45 10.35 6.90
C LYS A 51 7.73 9.55 8.18
N ARG A 52 7.22 8.32 8.32
CA ARG A 52 7.42 7.51 9.52
C ARG A 52 8.79 6.83 9.48
N SER A 53 9.66 7.20 10.43
CA SER A 53 10.97 6.55 10.56
C SER A 53 10.80 5.09 10.98
N GLY A 54 11.50 4.18 10.29
CA GLY A 54 11.51 2.75 10.61
C GLY A 54 10.52 1.89 9.82
N ASP A 55 9.58 2.49 9.10
CA ASP A 55 8.66 1.78 8.21
C ASP A 55 9.31 1.58 6.82
N PRO A 56 9.13 0.43 6.15
CA PRO A 56 9.57 0.29 4.77
C PRO A 56 8.84 1.32 3.89
N PRO A 57 9.53 2.01 2.97
CA PRO A 57 8.92 3.03 2.14
C PRO A 57 7.78 2.47 1.30
N CYS A 58 6.84 3.33 0.94
CA CYS A 58 5.77 3.05 -0.02
C CYS A 58 6.27 3.05 -1.47
N GLU A 59 7.42 2.43 -1.70
CA GLU A 59 8.03 2.27 -3.01
C GLU A 59 7.76 0.86 -3.52
N LEU A 60 7.34 0.75 -4.78
CA LEU A 60 7.21 -0.53 -5.46
C LEU A 60 8.58 -0.93 -6.01
N PRO A 61 8.99 -2.20 -5.86
CA PRO A 61 10.23 -2.67 -6.48
C PRO A 61 10.20 -2.50 -8.00
N THR A 62 11.37 -2.31 -8.60
CA THR A 62 11.51 -2.33 -10.06
C THR A 62 11.53 -3.78 -10.51
N ARG A 63 10.75 -4.13 -11.52
CA ARG A 63 10.70 -5.52 -12.00
C ARG A 63 12.03 -5.90 -12.67
N ASP A 64 12.65 -7.00 -12.23
CA ASP A 64 13.79 -7.61 -12.92
C ASP A 64 13.33 -8.65 -13.95
N SER A 65 13.76 -8.50 -15.20
CA SER A 65 13.45 -9.41 -16.31
C SER A 65 14.41 -10.60 -16.47
N THR A 66 15.47 -10.72 -15.67
CA THR A 66 16.44 -11.83 -15.74
C THR A 66 15.87 -13.15 -15.22
N CYS A 67 14.82 -13.09 -14.40
CA CYS A 67 14.08 -14.25 -13.92
C CYS A 67 12.57 -14.04 -14.04
N SER A 68 11.80 -15.06 -13.65
CA SER A 68 10.33 -15.06 -13.74
C SER A 68 9.70 -15.29 -12.37
N ASP A 69 8.52 -14.72 -12.19
CA ASP A 69 7.66 -15.04 -11.05
C ASP A 69 7.13 -16.48 -11.16
N VAL A 70 7.01 -17.15 -10.02
CA VAL A 70 6.38 -18.48 -9.92
C VAL A 70 4.88 -18.36 -9.65
N ALA A 71 4.49 -17.39 -8.82
CA ALA A 71 3.09 -17.11 -8.53
C ALA A 71 2.49 -16.16 -9.57
N THR A 72 1.19 -16.28 -9.82
CA THR A 72 0.48 -15.51 -10.87
C THR A 72 -0.05 -14.16 -10.38
N ASN A 73 -0.09 -13.94 -9.07
CA ASN A 73 -0.65 -12.73 -8.45
C ASN A 73 0.42 -11.76 -7.92
N CYS A 74 1.69 -11.91 -8.32
CA CYS A 74 2.81 -11.12 -7.80
C CYS A 74 2.62 -9.60 -7.98
N ALA A 75 2.13 -9.14 -9.14
CA ALA A 75 1.86 -7.73 -9.38
C ALA A 75 0.90 -7.12 -8.34
N SER A 76 -0.10 -7.89 -7.89
CA SER A 76 -1.06 -7.48 -6.85
C SER A 76 -0.51 -7.53 -5.43
N LEU A 77 0.72 -8.02 -5.24
CA LEU A 77 1.38 -8.18 -3.94
C LEU A 77 2.71 -7.40 -3.85
N ALA A 78 3.09 -6.64 -4.87
CA ALA A 78 4.38 -5.95 -4.94
C ALA A 78 4.65 -5.02 -3.73
N TYR A 79 3.61 -4.37 -3.18
CA TYR A 79 3.72 -3.52 -1.99
C TYR A 79 4.03 -4.27 -0.68
N LEU A 80 4.05 -5.62 -0.71
CA LEU A 80 4.40 -6.47 0.42
C LEU A 80 5.82 -7.03 0.32
N CYS A 81 6.55 -6.81 -0.78
CA CYS A 81 7.89 -7.39 -0.98
C CYS A 81 8.88 -7.06 0.14
N THR A 82 8.74 -5.90 0.77
CA THR A 82 9.61 -5.43 1.86
C THR A 82 8.99 -5.61 3.26
N LEU A 83 7.76 -6.11 3.35
CA LEU A 83 7.04 -6.23 4.63
C LEU A 83 7.18 -7.64 5.23
N PRO A 84 7.64 -7.75 6.50
CA PRO A 84 7.52 -8.99 7.25
C PRO A 84 6.03 -9.35 7.50
N PRO A 85 5.66 -10.64 7.52
CA PRO A 85 6.47 -11.81 7.16
C PRO A 85 6.48 -12.13 5.65
N TYR A 86 5.78 -11.33 4.84
CA TYR A 86 5.51 -11.62 3.42
C TYR A 86 6.77 -11.58 2.54
N GLY A 87 7.73 -10.71 2.87
CA GLY A 87 8.94 -10.51 2.07
C GLY A 87 9.68 -11.81 1.76
N THR A 88 9.85 -12.72 2.72
CA THR A 88 10.53 -14.00 2.49
C THR A 88 9.79 -14.90 1.49
N LEU A 89 8.46 -14.96 1.61
CA LEU A 89 7.64 -15.76 0.70
C LEU A 89 7.67 -15.16 -0.72
N LEU A 90 7.55 -13.83 -0.82
CA LEU A 90 7.54 -13.12 -2.09
C LEU A 90 8.92 -13.11 -2.76
N ALA A 91 10.01 -13.07 -2.00
CA ALA A 91 11.36 -13.31 -2.49
C ALA A 91 11.52 -14.69 -3.15
N THR A 92 10.70 -15.66 -2.77
CA THR A 92 10.74 -17.01 -3.35
C THR A 92 9.79 -17.14 -4.54
N LYS A 93 8.59 -16.58 -4.43
CA LYS A 93 7.48 -16.80 -5.39
C LYS A 93 7.35 -15.69 -6.44
N CYS A 94 7.92 -14.53 -6.17
CA CYS A 94 7.75 -13.29 -6.93
C CYS A 94 9.08 -12.57 -7.19
N LYS A 95 10.15 -13.34 -7.46
CA LYS A 95 11.53 -12.84 -7.62
C LYS A 95 11.64 -11.68 -8.60
N SER A 96 11.05 -11.84 -9.78
CA SER A 96 11.03 -10.81 -10.82
C SER A 96 10.31 -9.56 -10.33
N THR A 97 9.11 -9.72 -9.75
CA THR A 97 8.31 -8.59 -9.25
C THR A 97 8.95 -7.88 -8.06
N CYS A 98 9.66 -8.59 -7.18
CA CYS A 98 10.27 -8.03 -5.98
C CYS A 98 11.72 -7.55 -6.16
N ASP A 99 12.26 -7.58 -7.39
CA ASP A 99 13.66 -7.26 -7.68
C ASP A 99 14.66 -8.14 -6.91
N MET A 100 14.41 -9.45 -6.91
CA MET A 100 15.14 -10.47 -6.15
C MET A 100 15.52 -11.68 -7.00
N CYS A 101 15.75 -11.44 -8.29
CA CYS A 101 16.62 -12.33 -9.04
C CYS A 101 18.05 -12.18 -8.47
#